data_AF-A0A7X2TSX9-F1
#
_entry.id   AF-A0A7X2TSX9-F1
#
_cell.length_a   1.000
_cell.length_b   1.000
_cell.length_c   1.000
_cell.angle_alpha   90.00
_cell.angle_beta   90.00
_cell.angle_gamma   90.00
#
_symmetry.space_group_name_H-M   'P 1'
#
loop_
_entity.id
_entity.type
_entity.pdbx_description
1 polymer ?
#
loop_
_entity_poly.entity_id
_entity_poly.type
_entity_poly.pdbx_seq_one_letter_code
_entity_poly.pdbx_strand_id
1 'polypeptide(L)'
;MSCHARGRSDFRPSDLHRRGNIPGRKAAYWIPSTALLAQVLNGLSSDFQAVPLTVEIALAVGKISRSCAGPAYRAIAATALALRLPLVTCDGKIRVSGTKTIW
;
A
#
# COMPACT_ATOMS: atom_id res chain seq x y z
N MET A 1 22.27 18.66 21.14
CA MET A 1 20.94 18.96 21.70
C MET A 1 20.08 17.73 21.53
N SER A 2 19.47 17.28 22.62
CA SER A 2 18.91 15.94 22.84
C SER A 2 17.44 15.88 22.45
N CYS A 3 17.02 14.83 21.76
CA CYS A 3 15.60 14.51 21.56
C CYS A 3 15.28 13.19 22.27
N HIS A 4 14.64 13.31 23.43
CA HIS A 4 14.08 12.23 24.24
C HIS A 4 13.05 11.41 23.45
N ALA A 5 13.32 10.11 23.26
CA ALA A 5 12.31 9.12 22.91
C ALA A 5 11.71 8.54 24.20
N ARG A 6 10.48 8.96 24.54
CA ARG A 6 9.69 8.35 25.62
C ARG A 6 8.83 7.21 25.06
N GLY A 7 8.88 6.07 25.74
CA GLY A 7 7.77 5.12 25.86
C GLY A 7 7.60 4.11 24.72
N ARG A 8 8.37 3.00 24.75
CA ARG A 8 7.88 1.73 24.22
C ARG A 8 6.96 1.12 25.27
N SER A 9 5.65 1.17 25.05
CA SER A 9 4.72 0.28 25.74
C SER A 9 4.57 -0.98 24.89
N ASP A 10 5.01 -2.10 25.45
CA ASP A 10 4.88 -3.45 24.92
C ASP A 10 3.43 -3.75 24.54
N PHE A 11 3.17 -3.93 23.25
CA PHE A 11 1.86 -4.37 22.76
C PHE A 11 1.84 -5.90 22.81
N ARG A 12 1.11 -6.49 23.78
CA ARG A 12 0.92 -7.93 23.85
C ARG A 12 -0.36 -8.34 23.10
N PRO A 13 -0.33 -9.42 22.30
CA PRO A 13 -1.49 -9.89 21.52
C PRO A 13 -2.74 -10.27 22.34
N SER A 14 -2.62 -10.37 23.67
CA SER A 14 -3.68 -10.75 24.60
C SER A 14 -4.71 -9.65 24.90
N ASP A 15 -4.48 -8.40 24.47
CA ASP A 15 -5.38 -7.27 24.78
C ASP A 15 -6.62 -7.18 23.86
N LEU A 16 -6.80 -8.14 22.94
CA LEU A 16 -7.86 -8.16 21.93
C LEU A 16 -9.26 -8.51 22.47
N HIS A 17 -9.41 -8.96 23.71
CA HIS A 17 -10.71 -9.47 24.20
C HIS A 17 -11.48 -8.58 25.17
N ARG A 18 -11.06 -7.33 25.40
CA ARG A 18 -11.72 -6.50 26.43
C ARG A 18 -11.92 -5.04 26.04
N ARG A 19 -12.70 -4.76 24.98
CA ARG A 19 -13.36 -3.46 24.85
C ARG A 19 -14.79 -3.61 24.41
N GLY A 20 -15.66 -3.07 25.25
CA GLY A 20 -17.10 -3.17 25.16
C GLY A 20 -17.68 -2.49 23.93
N ASN A 21 -18.86 -3.00 23.62
CA ASN A 21 -19.85 -2.52 22.68
C ASN A 21 -20.10 -1.00 22.86
N ILE A 22 -19.58 -0.17 21.94
CA ILE A 22 -19.97 1.24 21.79
C ILE A 22 -20.85 1.32 20.53
N PRO A 23 -22.17 1.54 20.65
CA PRO A 23 -23.04 1.65 19.49
C PRO A 23 -22.72 2.96 18.74
N GLY A 24 -22.44 2.86 17.44
CA GLY A 24 -22.37 4.03 16.54
C GLY A 24 -21.02 4.31 15.86
N ARG A 25 -19.94 3.58 16.15
CA ARG A 25 -18.74 3.63 15.31
C ARG A 25 -18.77 2.46 14.33
N LYS A 26 -18.97 2.74 13.04
CA LYS A 26 -18.64 1.77 11.98
C LYS A 26 -17.20 1.34 12.25
N ALA A 27 -17.01 0.06 12.57
CA ALA A 27 -15.69 -0.51 12.72
C ALA A 27 -14.98 -0.31 11.38
N ALA A 28 -14.07 0.66 11.32
CA ALA A 28 -13.07 0.73 10.27
C ALA A 28 -12.18 -0.49 10.48
N TYR A 29 -12.59 -1.61 9.91
CA TYR A 29 -11.75 -2.79 9.86
C TYR A 29 -10.55 -2.40 9.00
N TRP A 30 -9.42 -2.20 9.67
CA TRP A 30 -8.11 -2.24 9.03
C TRP A 30 -7.96 -3.65 8.49
N ILE A 31 -8.41 -3.89 7.26
CA ILE A 31 -8.12 -5.13 6.56
C ILE A 31 -6.58 -5.14 6.44
N PRO A 32 -5.88 -6.10 7.06
CA PRO A 32 -4.46 -6.23 6.85
C PRO A 32 -4.23 -6.33 5.35
N SER A 33 -3.28 -5.58 4.79
CA SER A 33 -3.06 -5.48 3.34
C SER A 33 -2.98 -6.84 2.63
N THR A 34 -2.57 -7.88 3.36
CA THR A 34 -2.52 -9.28 2.93
C THR A 34 -3.89 -9.95 2.77
N ALA A 35 -4.87 -9.63 3.61
CA ALA A 35 -6.23 -10.16 3.52
C ALA A 35 -6.99 -9.58 2.32
N LEU A 36 -6.76 -8.30 2.00
CA LEU A 36 -7.30 -7.69 0.76
C LEU A 36 -6.66 -8.33 -0.47
N LEU A 37 -5.33 -8.48 -0.48
CA LEU A 37 -4.62 -9.15 -1.57
C LEU A 37 -5.14 -10.58 -1.79
N ALA A 38 -5.36 -11.34 -0.70
CA ALA A 38 -5.91 -12.68 -0.79
C ALA A 38 -7.32 -12.70 -1.40
N GLN A 39 -8.18 -11.72 -1.09
CA GLN A 39 -9.51 -11.63 -1.70
C GLN A 39 -9.42 -11.39 -3.21
N VAL A 40 -8.61 -10.43 -3.63
CA VAL A 40 -8.39 -10.11 -5.04
C VAL A 40 -7.83 -11.33 -5.80
N LEU A 41 -6.83 -12.01 -5.23
CA LEU A 41 -6.20 -13.17 -5.87
C LEU A 41 -7.12 -14.40 -5.93
N ASN A 42 -8.00 -14.58 -4.94
CA ASN A 42 -8.94 -15.69 -4.90
C ASN A 42 -10.25 -15.40 -5.67
N GLY A 43 -10.35 -14.25 -6.36
CA GLY A 43 -11.54 -13.88 -7.12
C GLY A 43 -12.77 -13.61 -6.26
N LEU A 44 -12.58 -13.36 -4.95
CA LEU A 44 -13.65 -12.94 -4.07
C LEU A 44 -14.05 -11.50 -4.44
N SER A 45 -15.35 -11.20 -4.36
CA SER A 45 -15.89 -9.89 -4.75
C SER A 45 -15.16 -8.76 -4.01
N SER A 46 -14.35 -8.02 -4.74
CA SER A 46 -13.74 -6.79 -4.27
C SER A 46 -13.89 -5.73 -5.36
N ASP A 47 -14.07 -4.48 -4.97
CA ASP A 47 -14.04 -3.34 -5.90
C ASP A 47 -12.63 -3.07 -6.46
N PHE A 48 -11.65 -3.90 -6.08
CA PHE A 48 -10.27 -3.84 -6.53
C PHE A 48 -10.02 -4.89 -7.61
N GLN A 49 -9.21 -4.51 -8.60
CA GLN A 49 -8.78 -5.40 -9.68
C GLN A 49 -7.27 -5.62 -9.59
N ALA A 50 -6.85 -6.89 -9.65
CA ALA A 50 -5.44 -7.20 -9.87
C ALA A 50 -5.07 -6.84 -11.31
N VAL A 51 -4.04 -6.00 -11.47
CA VAL A 51 -3.48 -5.69 -12.78
C VAL A 51 -2.44 -6.77 -13.13
N PRO A 52 -2.62 -7.50 -14.24
CA PRO A 52 -1.61 -8.46 -14.67
C PRO A 52 -0.34 -7.74 -15.11
N LEU A 53 0.82 -8.35 -14.81
CA LEU A 53 2.10 -7.83 -15.28
C LEU A 53 2.27 -8.14 -16.77
N THR A 54 2.03 -7.16 -17.63
CA THR A 54 2.18 -7.30 -19.08
C THR A 54 3.62 -6.98 -19.53
N VAL A 55 3.93 -7.32 -20.79
CA VAL A 55 5.22 -6.98 -21.41
C VAL A 55 5.42 -5.47 -21.45
N GLU A 56 4.38 -4.66 -21.74
CA GLU A 56 4.52 -3.20 -21.73
C GLU A 56 4.90 -2.67 -20.34
N ILE A 57 4.30 -3.20 -19.28
CA ILE A 57 4.62 -2.82 -17.90
C ILE A 57 6.06 -3.23 -17.59
N ALA A 58 6.47 -4.46 -17.94
CA ALA A 58 7.83 -4.94 -17.71
C ALA A 58 8.88 -4.06 -18.41
N LEU A 59 8.63 -3.65 -19.66
CA LEU A 59 9.49 -2.71 -20.39
C LEU A 59 9.48 -1.31 -19.76
N ALA A 60 8.34 -0.85 -19.25
CA ALA A 60 8.23 0.43 -18.57
C ALA A 60 9.03 0.46 -17.25
N VAL A 61 9.15 -0.67 -16.53
CA VAL A 61 10.03 -0.77 -15.34
C VAL A 61 11.46 -0.40 -15.69
N GLY A 62 11.96 -0.84 -16.84
CA GLY A 62 13.30 -0.52 -17.33
C GLY A 62 13.58 0.99 -17.45
N LYS A 63 12.53 1.78 -17.70
CA LYS A 63 12.61 3.24 -17.86
C LYS A 63 12.64 4.01 -16.54
N ILE A 64 12.26 3.37 -15.43
CA ILE A 64 12.29 4.00 -14.10
C ILE A 64 13.67 3.82 -13.50
N SER A 65 14.30 4.91 -13.07
CA SER A 65 15.63 4.85 -12.43
C SER A 65 15.63 3.96 -11.19
N ARG A 66 16.72 3.20 -11.02
CA ARG A 66 16.97 2.40 -9.81
C ARG A 66 17.21 3.25 -8.57
N SER A 67 17.63 4.51 -8.73
CA SER A 67 17.84 5.43 -7.60
C SER A 67 16.52 5.94 -7.01
N CYS A 68 15.43 5.92 -7.78
CA CYS A 68 14.14 6.45 -7.32
C CYS A 68 13.44 5.51 -6.34
N ALA A 69 13.54 4.19 -6.54
CA ALA A 69 12.89 3.22 -5.67
C ALA A 69 13.44 1.80 -5.85
N GLY A 70 13.16 0.92 -4.86
CA GLY A 70 13.44 -0.51 -4.95
C GLY A 70 12.64 -1.23 -6.05
N PRO A 71 12.96 -2.50 -6.36
CA PRO A 71 12.39 -3.24 -7.49
C PRO A 71 10.85 -3.29 -7.50
N ALA A 72 10.23 -3.56 -6.35
CA ALA A 72 8.78 -3.65 -6.22
C ALA A 72 8.09 -2.30 -6.49
N TYR A 73 8.63 -1.21 -5.93
CA TYR A 73 8.09 0.13 -6.15
C TYR A 73 8.24 0.61 -7.59
N ARG A 74 9.31 0.20 -8.28
CA ARG A 74 9.47 0.45 -9.72
C ARG A 74 8.41 -0.28 -10.52
N ALA A 75 8.07 -1.52 -10.17
CA ALA A 75 6.97 -2.25 -10.82
C ALA A 75 5.61 -1.54 -10.62
N ILE A 76 5.32 -1.09 -9.40
CA ILE A 76 4.09 -0.35 -9.08
C ILE A 76 4.01 0.97 -9.86
N ALA A 77 5.08 1.76 -9.86
CA ALA A 77 5.11 3.03 -10.58
C ALA A 77 5.05 2.86 -12.10
N ALA A 78 5.71 1.84 -12.65
CA ALA A 78 5.62 1.51 -14.08
C ALA A 78 4.20 1.11 -14.47
N THR A 79 3.52 0.35 -13.62
CA THR A 79 2.12 -0.03 -13.79
C THR A 79 1.22 1.21 -13.83
N ALA A 80 1.37 2.11 -12.85
CA ALA A 80 0.59 3.36 -12.80
C ALA A 80 0.83 4.25 -14.03
N LEU A 81 2.09 4.38 -14.48
CA LEU A 81 2.43 5.11 -15.71
C LEU A 81 1.81 4.49 -16.96
N ALA A 82 1.96 3.17 -17.14
CA ALA A 82 1.45 2.46 -18.30
C ALA A 82 -0.07 2.58 -18.42
N LEU A 83 -0.77 2.52 -17.29
CA LEU A 83 -2.23 2.65 -17.23
C LEU A 83 -2.72 4.10 -17.13
N ARG A 84 -1.81 5.08 -17.04
CA ARG A 84 -2.12 6.50 -16.81
C ARG A 84 -3.00 6.74 -15.58
N LEU A 85 -2.79 5.94 -14.54
CA LEU A 85 -3.52 6.03 -13.28
C LEU A 85 -2.72 6.82 -12.25
N PRO A 86 -3.40 7.56 -11.36
CA PRO A 86 -2.73 8.12 -10.20
C PRO A 86 -2.27 7.01 -9.26
N LEU A 87 -1.12 7.21 -8.63
CA LEU A 87 -0.62 6.31 -7.59
C LEU A 87 -1.11 6.79 -6.23
N VAL A 88 -1.90 5.96 -5.56
CA VAL A 88 -2.28 6.19 -4.15
C VAL A 88 -1.21 5.59 -3.26
N THR A 89 -0.47 6.41 -2.54
CA THR A 89 0.62 5.94 -1.67
C THR A 89 0.88 6.93 -0.56
N CYS A 90 1.08 6.43 0.68
CA CYS A 90 1.56 7.25 1.77
C CYS A 90 3.10 7.44 1.74
N ASP A 91 3.81 6.67 0.90
CA ASP A 91 5.27 6.70 0.82
C ASP A 91 5.76 7.87 -0.06
N GLY A 92 6.35 8.87 0.57
CA GLY A 92 6.92 10.04 -0.10
C GLY A 92 8.12 9.74 -1.00
N LYS A 93 8.69 8.53 -0.96
CA LYS A 93 9.84 8.11 -1.78
C LYS A 93 9.42 7.73 -3.21
N ILE A 94 8.17 7.33 -3.42
CA ILE A 94 7.69 6.95 -4.76
C ILE A 94 7.27 8.21 -5.50
N ARG A 95 8.25 8.92 -6.05
CA ARG A 95 8.06 10.07 -6.92
C ARG A 95 8.66 9.77 -8.28
N VAL A 96 7.82 9.31 -9.20
CA VAL A 96 8.22 9.07 -10.59
C VAL A 96 7.64 10.17 -11.45
N SER A 97 8.49 10.79 -12.27
CA SER A 97 8.09 11.84 -13.20
C SER A 97 6.98 11.32 -14.12
N GLY A 98 5.93 12.12 -14.31
CA GLY A 98 4.77 11.75 -15.13
C GLY A 98 3.68 10.94 -14.42
N THR A 99 3.85 10.56 -13.15
CA THR A 99 2.77 9.95 -12.35
C THR A 99 2.22 10.95 -11.34
N LYS A 100 0.90 11.13 -11.33
CA LYS A 100 0.22 11.88 -10.26
C LYS A 100 0.16 11.01 -9.01
N THR A 101 0.59 11.53 -7.87
CA THR A 101 0.42 10.84 -6.57
C THR A 101 -0.74 11.44 -5.79
N ILE A 102 -1.50 10.59 -5.10
CA ILE A 102 -2.58 10.96 -4.18
C ILE A 102 -2.22 10.38 -2.81
N TRP A 103 -2.37 11.21 -1.78
CA TRP A 103 -2.12 10.86 -0.37
C TRP A 103 -3.45 10.72 0.35
#